data_AF-A0A3M4AFF0-F1
#
_entry.id   AF-A0A3M4AFF0-F1
#
_cell.length_a   1.000
_cell.length_b   1.000
_cell.length_c   1.000
_cell.angle_alpha   90.00
_cell.angle_beta   90.00
_cell.angle_gamma   90.00
#
_symmetry.space_group_name_H-M   'P 1'
#
loop_
_entity.id
_entity.type
_entity.pdbx_description
1 polymer ?
#
loop_
_entity_poly.entity_id
_entity_poly.type
_entity_poly.pdbx_seq_one_letter_code
_entity_poly.pdbx_strand_id
1 'polypeptide(L)'
;MWIEDISNQARLAIKGQITACLHPYRFKGDEYLAFDLDGAEGSFSLTFMAGQPYELNDITPWVPDMSEALAMAAAVALRLDALVKFSPGLRVDRHETL
;
A
#
# COMPACT_ATOMS: atom_id res chain seq x y z
N MET A 1 17.57 -4.87 -1.52
CA MET A 1 17.11 -3.46 -1.55
C MET A 1 15.61 -3.52 -1.33
N TRP A 2 15.05 -2.83 -0.33
CA TRP A 2 13.70 -3.14 0.19
C TRP A 2 12.60 -3.33 -0.87
N ILE A 3 12.52 -2.42 -1.87
CA ILE A 3 11.53 -2.51 -2.97
C ILE A 3 11.66 -3.83 -3.75
N GLU A 4 12.89 -4.29 -3.99
CA GLU A 4 13.13 -5.55 -4.67
C GLU A 4 12.73 -6.74 -3.80
N ASP A 5 13.11 -6.71 -2.53
CA ASP A 5 12.83 -7.79 -1.58
C ASP A 5 11.31 -7.97 -1.40
N ILE A 6 10.58 -6.87 -1.21
CA ILE A 6 9.12 -6.90 -1.04
C ILE A 6 8.38 -7.29 -2.33
N SER A 7 8.87 -6.85 -3.49
CA SER A 7 8.29 -7.24 -4.77
C SER A 7 8.48 -8.73 -5.06
N ASN A 8 9.62 -9.30 -4.66
CA ASN A 8 9.86 -10.73 -4.78
C ASN A 8 8.92 -11.53 -3.88
N GLN A 9 8.68 -11.07 -2.64
CA GLN A 9 7.70 -11.68 -1.74
C GLN A 9 6.28 -11.64 -2.33
N ALA A 10 5.84 -10.48 -2.85
CA ALA A 10 4.53 -10.34 -3.48
C ALA A 10 4.36 -11.26 -4.70
N ARG A 11 5.39 -11.40 -5.56
CA ARG A 11 5.37 -12.34 -6.71
C ARG A 11 5.28 -13.81 -6.30
N LEU A 12 5.81 -14.17 -5.14
CA LEU A 12 5.69 -15.54 -4.61
C LEU A 12 4.27 -15.79 -4.10
N ALA A 13 3.66 -14.80 -3.45
CA ALA A 13 2.33 -14.87 -2.84
C ALA A 13 1.17 -14.80 -3.85
N ILE A 14 1.36 -14.11 -4.98
CA ILE A 14 0.28 -13.80 -5.93
C ILE A 14 0.49 -14.50 -7.28
N LYS A 15 -0.58 -15.05 -7.87
CA LYS A 15 -0.60 -15.60 -9.24
C LYS A 15 -1.54 -14.81 -10.15
N GLY A 16 -1.17 -14.74 -11.43
CA GLY A 16 -1.93 -14.02 -12.46
C GLY A 16 -1.61 -12.52 -12.52
N GLN A 17 -2.46 -11.76 -13.22
CA GLN A 17 -2.34 -10.31 -13.30
C GLN A 17 -2.55 -9.68 -11.91
N ILE A 18 -1.56 -8.92 -11.44
CA ILE A 18 -1.64 -8.21 -10.18
C ILE A 18 -2.43 -6.92 -10.38
N THR A 19 -3.40 -6.67 -9.51
CA THR A 19 -4.10 -5.40 -9.35
C THR A 19 -3.64 -4.76 -8.05
N ALA A 20 -3.34 -3.47 -8.08
CA ALA A 20 -2.92 -2.72 -6.91
C ALA A 20 -3.97 -1.67 -6.52
N CYS A 21 -4.36 -1.64 -5.25
CA CYS A 21 -5.29 -0.69 -4.67
C CYS A 21 -4.60 0.11 -3.56
N LEU A 22 -4.82 1.42 -3.55
CA LEU A 22 -4.20 2.36 -2.61
C LEU A 22 -5.27 3.11 -1.83
N HIS A 23 -5.12 3.14 -0.51
CA HIS A 23 -6.09 3.77 0.39
C HIS A 23 -5.38 4.54 1.50
N PRO A 24 -5.36 5.89 1.45
CA PRO A 24 -4.88 6.69 2.55
C PRO A 24 -5.93 6.70 3.68
N TYR A 25 -5.51 6.59 4.94
CA TYR A 25 -6.39 6.70 6.10
C TYR A 25 -5.65 7.26 7.31
N ARG A 26 -6.40 7.61 8.35
CA ARG A 26 -5.85 8.00 9.65
C ARG A 26 -6.34 7.06 10.73
N PHE A 27 -5.45 6.69 11.63
CA PHE A 27 -5.79 5.87 12.78
C PHE A 27 -5.04 6.40 14.01
N LYS A 28 -5.78 6.72 15.07
CA LYS A 28 -5.23 7.26 16.34
C LYS A 28 -4.34 8.51 16.19
N GLY A 29 -4.53 9.29 15.13
CA GLY A 29 -3.76 10.51 14.86
C GLY A 29 -2.60 10.32 13.90
N ASP A 30 -2.22 9.08 13.60
CA ASP A 30 -1.17 8.77 12.63
C ASP A 30 -1.76 8.59 11.23
N GLU A 31 -0.96 8.93 10.21
CA GLU A 31 -1.32 8.82 8.80
C GLU A 31 -0.75 7.53 8.19
N TYR A 32 -1.59 6.83 7.44
CA TYR A 32 -1.25 5.56 6.83
C TYR A 32 -1.64 5.53 5.36
N LEU A 33 -0.89 4.75 4.60
CA LEU A 33 -1.24 4.35 3.23
C LEU A 33 -1.32 2.83 3.17
N ALA A 34 -2.54 2.29 3.12
CA ALA A 34 -2.72 0.88 2.78
C ALA A 34 -2.50 0.69 1.27
N PHE A 35 -1.76 -0.36 0.95
CA PHE A 35 -1.40 -0.76 -0.40
C PHE A 35 -1.65 -2.26 -0.54
N ASP A 36 -2.79 -2.59 -1.12
CA ASP A 36 -3.28 -3.95 -1.28
C ASP A 36 -3.03 -4.44 -2.71
N LEU A 37 -2.47 -5.63 -2.83
CA LEU A 37 -2.16 -6.29 -4.09
C LEU A 37 -2.96 -7.59 -4.17
N ASP A 38 -3.79 -7.71 -5.20
CA ASP A 38 -4.62 -8.89 -5.45
C ASP A 38 -4.31 -9.49 -6.81
N GLY A 39 -4.27 -10.82 -6.90
CA GLY A 39 -4.22 -11.54 -8.17
C GLY A 39 -5.42 -12.44 -8.38
N ALA A 40 -5.31 -13.33 -9.37
CA ALA A 40 -6.31 -14.39 -9.57
C ALA A 40 -6.30 -15.39 -8.40
N GLU A 41 -5.10 -15.64 -7.85
CA GLU A 41 -4.91 -16.44 -6.64
C GLU A 41 -3.93 -15.72 -5.72
N GLY A 42 -4.31 -15.56 -4.46
CA GLY A 42 -3.50 -14.91 -3.43
C GLY A 42 -3.56 -13.38 -3.44
N SER A 43 -3.09 -12.81 -2.34
CA SER A 43 -2.99 -11.38 -2.11
C SER A 43 -1.77 -11.04 -1.26
N PHE A 44 -1.39 -9.77 -1.25
CA PHE A 44 -0.28 -9.24 -0.46
C PHE A 44 -0.61 -7.80 -0.06
N SER A 45 -0.51 -7.49 1.24
CA SER A 45 -0.84 -6.16 1.75
C SER A 45 0.38 -5.51 2.39
N LEU A 46 0.55 -4.23 2.12
CA LEU A 46 1.55 -3.35 2.69
C LEU A 46 0.85 -2.15 3.32
N THR A 47 1.34 -1.69 4.47
CA THR A 47 0.80 -0.49 5.11
C THR A 47 1.94 0.45 5.45
N PHE A 48 2.05 1.57 4.74
CA PHE A 48 3.05 2.58 5.06
C PHE A 48 2.54 3.42 6.23
N MET A 49 3.38 3.64 7.24
CA MET A 49 3.16 4.64 8.29
C MET A 49 3.95 5.90 7.92
N ALA A 50 3.26 7.02 7.73
CA ALA A 50 3.86 8.30 7.42
C ALA A 50 4.17 9.12 8.70
N GLY A 51 5.05 10.11 8.58
CA GLY A 51 5.43 10.98 9.70
C GLY A 51 6.51 10.39 10.62
N GLN A 52 7.22 9.34 10.16
CA GLN A 52 8.22 8.61 10.93
C GLN A 52 9.58 8.60 10.21
N PRO A 53 10.71 8.40 10.91
CA PRO A 53 11.97 8.10 10.27
C PRO A 53 11.90 6.80 9.45
N TYR A 54 12.75 6.67 8.43
CA TYR A 54 12.80 5.46 7.61
C TYR A 54 13.09 4.20 8.43
N GLU A 55 12.16 3.25 8.40
CA GLU A 55 12.35 1.89 8.91
C GLU A 55 11.65 0.90 7.96
N LEU A 56 12.44 0.12 7.22
CA LEU A 56 11.99 -0.67 6.08
C LEU A 56 12.14 -2.18 6.32
N ASN A 57 11.72 -2.66 7.49
CA ASN A 57 12.09 -4.00 7.95
C ASN A 57 10.99 -5.05 7.70
N ASP A 58 9.78 -4.64 7.30
CA ASP A 58 8.61 -5.53 7.18
C ASP A 58 7.53 -4.96 6.23
N ILE A 59 6.33 -5.56 6.23
CA ILE A 59 5.14 -5.15 5.50
C ILE A 59 4.49 -3.85 6.03
N THR A 60 5.00 -3.29 7.14
CA THR A 60 4.57 -2.00 7.69
C THR A 60 5.71 -0.99 7.71
N PRO A 61 6.26 -0.57 6.55
CA PRO A 61 7.39 0.35 6.50
C PRO A 61 7.04 1.74 7.04
N TRP A 62 8.02 2.38 7.67
CA TRP A 62 7.93 3.76 8.14
C TRP A 62 8.60 4.70 7.15
N VAL A 63 7.94 5.82 6.87
CA VAL A 63 8.41 6.84 5.93
C VAL A 63 8.14 8.25 6.45
N PRO A 64 9.01 9.22 6.11
CA PRO A 64 8.86 10.63 6.49
C PRO A 64 7.50 11.26 6.19
N ASP A 65 6.91 10.99 5.03
CA ASP A 65 5.63 11.59 4.65
C ASP A 65 4.81 10.73 3.66
N MET A 66 3.58 11.18 3.38
CA MET A 66 2.65 10.51 2.47
C MET A 66 3.10 10.54 1.00
N SER A 67 3.93 11.51 0.60
CA SER A 67 4.47 11.57 -0.76
C SER A 67 5.50 10.47 -0.97
N GLU A 68 6.35 10.21 0.03
CA GLU A 68 7.29 9.10 0.01
C GLU A 68 6.58 7.75 0.10
N ALA A 69 5.55 7.61 0.94
CA ALA A 69 4.70 6.41 0.98
C ALA A 69 4.15 6.08 -0.42
N LEU A 70 3.58 7.09 -1.09
CA LEU A 70 3.03 6.94 -2.44
C LEU A 70 4.10 6.61 -3.47
N ALA A 71 5.27 7.27 -3.43
CA ALA A 71 6.36 7.03 -4.36
C ALA A 71 6.90 5.60 -4.22
N MET A 72 7.05 5.10 -2.99
CA MET A 72 7.49 3.74 -2.71
C MET A 72 6.46 2.71 -3.17
N ALA A 73 5.17 2.92 -2.88
CA ALA A 73 4.11 2.04 -3.34
C ALA A 73 4.03 2.00 -4.88
N ALA A 74 4.17 3.16 -5.55
CA ALA A 74 4.23 3.25 -7.00
C ALA A 74 5.44 2.48 -7.58
N ALA A 75 6.60 2.55 -6.92
CA ALA A 75 7.79 1.80 -7.35
C ALA A 75 7.60 0.28 -7.21
N VAL A 76 6.94 -0.19 -6.15
CA VAL A 76 6.56 -1.60 -6.00
C VAL A 76 5.55 -2.00 -7.08
N ALA A 77 4.49 -1.23 -7.28
CA ALA A 77 3.49 -1.50 -8.33
C ALA A 77 4.12 -1.59 -9.73
N LEU A 78 5.03 -0.66 -10.06
CA LEU A 78 5.75 -0.64 -11.32
C LEU A 78 6.63 -1.90 -11.47
N ARG A 79 7.37 -2.27 -10.43
CA ARG A 79 8.21 -3.48 -10.45
C ARG A 79 7.39 -4.76 -10.60
N LEU A 80 6.15 -4.76 -10.14
CA LEU A 80 5.22 -5.88 -10.24
C LEU A 80 4.46 -5.94 -11.57
N ASP A 81 4.54 -4.90 -12.40
CA ASP A 81 3.67 -4.71 -13.58
C ASP A 81 2.18 -4.77 -13.18
N ALA A 82 1.86 -4.15 -12.04
CA ALA A 82 0.52 -4.19 -11.46
C ALA A 82 -0.41 -3.16 -12.12
N LEU A 83 -1.65 -3.55 -12.35
CA LEU A 83 -2.71 -2.64 -12.77
C LEU A 83 -3.19 -1.83 -11.56
N VAL A 84 -2.93 -0.53 -11.55
CA VAL A 84 -3.36 0.35 -10.45
C VAL A 84 -4.84 0.69 -10.60
N LYS A 85 -5.65 0.35 -9.60
CA LYS A 85 -7.04 0.81 -9.46
C LYS A 85 -7.12 1.89 -8.40
N PHE A 86 -7.66 3.03 -8.80
CA PHE A 86 -8.10 4.02 -7.86
C PHE A 86 -9.48 3.61 -7.36
N SER A 87 -9.62 3.42 -6.05
CA SER A 87 -10.95 3.26 -5.47
C SER A 87 -11.77 4.53 -5.75
N PRO A 88 -13.07 4.41 -6.09
CA PRO A 88 -13.95 5.55 -6.33
C PRO A 88 -14.26 6.27 -5.01
N GLY A 89 -13.24 6.92 -4.44
CA GLY A 89 -13.27 7.66 -3.19
C GLY A 89 -13.48 6.79 -1.95
N LEU A 90 -12.80 7.15 -0.86
CA LEU A 90 -13.39 6.94 0.46
C LEU A 90 -14.82 7.49 0.37
N ARG A 91 -15.83 6.62 0.43
CA ARG A 91 -17.10 7.07 0.98
C ARG A 91 -16.73 7.56 2.36
N VAL A 92 -16.69 8.88 2.50
CA VAL A 92 -16.93 9.50 3.79
C VAL A 92 -18.30 8.95 4.13
N ASP A 93 -18.35 7.85 4.88
CA ASP A 93 -19.58 7.45 5.54
C ASP A 93 -19.92 8.68 6.37
N ARG A 94 -20.89 9.44 5.85
CA ARG A 94 -21.60 10.42 6.63
C ARG A 94 -22.28 9.62 7.72
N HIS A 95 -21.56 9.32 8.78
CA HIS A 95 -22.18 9.31 10.10
C HIS A 95 -22.55 10.76 10.41
N GLU A 96 -23.58 11.23 9.70
CA GLU A 96 -24.50 12.22 10.22
C GLU A 96 -25.05 11.61 11.51
N THR A 97 -24.59 12.18 12.62
CA THR A 97 -25.25 12.27 13.92
C THR A 97 -26.56 11.48 14.07
N LEU A 98 -26.53 10.48 14.96
CA LEU A 98 -27.66 10.13 15.82
C LEU A 98 -27.17 10.04 17.27
#